data_AF-A0A0S4SWH3-F1
#
_entry.id   AF-A0A0S4SWH3-F1
#
_cell.length_a   1.000
_cell.length_b   1.000
_cell.length_c   1.000
_cell.angle_alpha   90.00
_cell.angle_beta   90.00
_cell.angle_gamma   90.00
#
_symmetry.space_group_name_H-M   'P 1'
#
loop_
_entity.id
_entity.type
_entity.pdbx_description
1 polymer ?
#
loop_
_entity_poly.entity_id
_entity_poly.type
_entity_poly.pdbx_seq_one_letter_code
_entity_poly.pdbx_strand_id
1 'polypeptide(L)'
;MLKQKFKGLTTNINANGGEDDINALIGLMVGEVTQFELKGQGGSNADLPQELNKKVFIVGAKSTSSSGRISTMITLPHVKVAKMSNEIAADIKNKFNANYETAIKADYVNLKFDK
;
A
#
# COMPACT_ATOMS: atom_id res chain seq x y z
N MET A 1 -4.73 -1.99 -14.19
CA MET A 1 -5.73 -2.91 -13.59
C MET A 1 -7.08 -2.20 -13.58
N LEU A 2 -8.17 -2.87 -13.91
CA LEU A 2 -9.51 -2.29 -13.91
C LEU A 2 -10.32 -2.85 -12.74
N LYS A 3 -11.08 -2.01 -12.05
CA LYS A 3 -12.05 -2.44 -11.04
C LYS A 3 -13.45 -2.13 -11.55
N GLN A 4 -14.28 -3.16 -11.67
CA GLN A 4 -15.64 -3.05 -12.16
C GLN A 4 -16.62 -3.24 -11.01
N LYS A 5 -17.65 -2.41 -10.93
CA LYS A 5 -18.81 -2.60 -10.06
C LYS A 5 -20.07 -2.77 -10.89
N PHE A 6 -20.77 -3.89 -10.71
CA PHE A 6 -22.07 -4.12 -11.33
C PHE A 6 -22.97 -4.91 -10.38
N LYS A 7 -24.24 -4.50 -10.25
CA LYS A 7 -25.25 -5.17 -9.38
C LYS A 7 -24.75 -5.50 -7.96
N GLY A 8 -23.96 -4.62 -7.36
CA GLY A 8 -23.37 -4.82 -6.02
C GLY A 8 -22.15 -5.75 -5.97
N LEU A 9 -21.76 -6.37 -7.08
CA LEU A 9 -20.51 -7.14 -7.18
C LEU A 9 -19.35 -6.22 -7.57
N THR A 10 -18.20 -6.43 -6.93
CA THR A 10 -16.95 -5.76 -7.27
C THR A 10 -15.94 -6.78 -7.76
N THR A 11 -15.47 -6.63 -9.00
CA THR A 11 -14.51 -7.53 -9.64
C THR A 11 -13.28 -6.76 -10.12
N ASN A 12 -12.10 -7.38 -10.01
CA ASN A 12 -10.87 -6.87 -10.57
C ASN A 12 -10.58 -7.58 -11.91
N ILE A 13 -10.26 -6.79 -12.94
CA ILE A 13 -9.90 -7.27 -14.28
C ILE A 13 -8.46 -6.88 -14.56
N ASN A 14 -7.65 -7.92 -14.80
CA ASN A 14 -6.26 -7.78 -15.22
C ASN A 14 -6.24 -7.68 -16.74
N ALA A 15 -6.16 -6.46 -17.25
CA ALA A 15 -5.93 -6.17 -18.66
C ALA A 15 -4.55 -5.54 -18.82
N ASN A 16 -3.80 -6.00 -19.83
CA ASN A 16 -2.51 -5.44 -20.23
C ASN A 16 -2.59 -5.10 -21.71
N GLY A 17 -2.29 -3.87 -22.08
CA GLY A 17 -2.48 -3.33 -23.42
C GLY A 17 -2.15 -1.84 -23.45
N GLY A 18 -2.14 -1.25 -24.66
CA GLY A 18 -1.99 0.19 -24.83
C GLY A 18 -3.20 0.95 -24.29
N GLU A 19 -3.08 2.28 -24.18
CA GLU A 19 -4.17 3.13 -23.68
C GLU A 19 -5.44 3.00 -24.55
N ASP A 20 -5.28 2.94 -25.87
CA ASP A 20 -6.39 2.76 -26.81
C ASP A 20 -7.09 1.40 -26.63
N ASP A 21 -6.34 0.32 -26.41
CA ASP A 21 -6.88 -1.02 -26.18
C ASP A 21 -7.68 -1.08 -24.86
N ILE A 22 -7.17 -0.44 -23.81
CA ILE A 22 -7.83 -0.38 -22.51
C ILE A 22 -9.10 0.47 -22.59
N ASN A 23 -9.07 1.59 -23.32
CA ASN A 23 -10.26 2.43 -23.53
C ASN A 23 -11.33 1.70 -24.34
N ALA A 24 -10.95 0.98 -25.39
CA ALA A 24 -11.87 0.12 -26.13
C ALA A 24 -12.50 -0.95 -25.23
N LEU A 25 -11.71 -1.59 -24.37
CA LEU A 25 -12.21 -2.58 -23.40
C LEU A 25 -13.18 -1.96 -22.39
N ILE A 26 -12.86 -0.79 -21.81
CA ILE A 26 -13.76 -0.07 -20.88
C ILE A 26 -15.10 0.23 -21.55
N GLY A 27 -15.10 0.61 -22.83
CA GLY A 27 -16.32 0.87 -23.61
C GLY A 27 -17.23 -0.35 -23.79
N LEU A 28 -16.69 -1.58 -23.67
CA LEU A 28 -17.47 -2.82 -23.73
C LEU A 28 -18.03 -3.25 -22.37
N MET A 29 -17.54 -2.66 -21.28
CA MET A 29 -17.88 -3.09 -19.92
C MET A 29 -19.09 -2.34 -19.38
N VAL A 30 -19.97 -3.07 -18.69
CA VAL A 30 -21.14 -2.49 -18.02
C VAL A 30 -20.82 -2.06 -16.59
N GLY A 31 -21.54 -1.07 -16.08
CA GLY A 31 -21.37 -0.59 -14.71
C GLY A 31 -20.23 0.43 -14.54
N GLU A 32 -19.84 0.67 -13.29
CA GLU A 32 -18.78 1.63 -12.96
C GLU A 32 -17.42 0.94 -13.11
N VAL A 33 -16.56 1.46 -14.00
CA VAL A 33 -15.20 0.97 -14.19
C VAL A 33 -14.21 2.04 -13.73
N THR A 34 -13.34 1.67 -12.78
CA THR A 34 -12.24 2.53 -12.32
C THR A 34 -10.92 1.94 -12.81
N GLN A 35 -10.13 2.75 -13.49
CA GLN A 35 -8.78 2.39 -13.91
C GLN A 35 -7.77 2.69 -12.81
N PHE A 36 -6.94 1.70 -12.50
CA PHE A 36 -5.80 1.82 -11.59
C PHE A 36 -4.51 1.73 -12.39
N GLU A 37 -3.68 2.77 -12.23
CA GLU A 37 -2.33 2.84 -12.76
C GLU A 37 -1.41 1.89 -11.99
N LEU A 38 -0.61 1.11 -12.71
CA LEU A 38 0.43 0.29 -12.11
C LEU A 38 1.60 1.19 -11.71
N LYS A 39 1.73 1.51 -10.42
CA LYS A 39 2.84 2.33 -9.90
C LYS A 39 4.18 1.59 -9.77
N GLY A 40 4.17 0.26 -9.94
CA GLY A 40 5.36 -0.58 -9.92
C GLY A 40 5.01 -2.06 -9.80
N GLN A 41 5.96 -2.92 -10.15
CA GLN A 41 5.87 -4.37 -9.95
C GLN A 41 6.90 -4.78 -8.90
N GLY A 42 6.45 -5.41 -7.82
CA GLY A 42 7.32 -5.85 -6.74
C GLY A 42 7.76 -7.30 -6.92
N GLY A 43 9.07 -7.52 -7.14
CA GLY A 43 9.71 -8.85 -7.13
C GLY A 43 9.24 -9.83 -8.21
N SER A 44 9.93 -10.96 -8.32
CA SER A 44 9.44 -12.15 -9.03
C SER A 44 8.49 -12.93 -8.13
N ASN A 45 7.57 -13.72 -8.70
CA ASN A 45 6.83 -14.72 -7.92
C ASN A 45 7.85 -15.59 -7.17
N ALA A 46 7.92 -15.37 -5.86
CA ALA A 46 8.76 -16.17 -4.97
C ALA A 46 7.86 -17.20 -4.31
N ASP A 47 8.43 -18.36 -3.97
CA ASP A 47 7.75 -19.32 -3.11
C ASP A 47 7.32 -18.63 -1.82
N LEU A 48 6.17 -19.05 -1.30
CA LEU A 48 5.69 -18.60 0.00
C LEU A 48 6.83 -18.82 1.01
N PRO A 49 7.25 -17.79 1.77
CA PRO A 49 8.30 -17.98 2.75
C PRO A 49 7.88 -19.07 3.73
N GLN A 50 8.83 -19.93 4.09
CA GLN A 50 8.59 -21.08 5.00
C GLN A 50 7.89 -20.66 6.29
N GLU A 51 8.15 -19.42 6.75
CA GLU A 51 7.42 -18.77 7.83
C GLU A 51 6.83 -17.44 7.37
N LEU A 52 5.60 -17.15 7.83
CA LEU A 52 4.93 -15.87 7.58
C LEU A 52 5.70 -14.73 8.25
N ASN A 53 6.36 -13.90 7.44
CA ASN A 53 7.22 -12.81 7.90
C ASN A 53 6.52 -11.45 7.92
N LYS A 54 5.37 -11.43 8.58
CA LYS A 54 4.59 -10.21 8.81
C LYS A 54 5.35 -9.24 9.73
N LYS A 55 5.47 -7.98 9.33
CA LYS A 55 5.98 -6.90 10.19
C LYS A 55 4.91 -5.84 10.40
N VAL A 56 4.76 -5.39 11.64
CA VAL A 56 3.79 -4.36 12.01
C VAL A 56 4.55 -3.16 12.55
N PHE A 57 4.37 -2.00 11.93
CA PHE A 57 5.02 -0.76 12.33
C PHE A 57 4.00 0.24 12.85
N ILE A 58 4.39 0.98 13.89
CA ILE A 58 3.71 2.16 14.36
C ILE A 58 4.41 3.35 13.70
N VAL A 59 3.65 4.12 12.93
CA VAL A 59 4.13 5.33 12.25
C VAL A 59 3.37 6.52 12.83
N GLY A 60 4.04 7.64 13.01
CA GLY A 60 3.37 8.80 13.59
C GLY A 60 4.21 10.07 13.52
N ALA A 61 3.60 11.14 14.03
CA ALA A 61 4.20 12.44 14.25
C ALA A 61 4.19 12.75 15.75
N LYS A 62 5.32 13.18 16.32
CA LYS A 62 5.36 13.68 17.71
C LYS A 62 4.44 14.91 17.85
N SER A 63 3.96 15.12 19.08
CA SER A 63 3.17 16.31 19.39
C SER A 63 3.99 17.57 19.09
N THR A 64 3.40 18.53 18.41
CA THR A 64 3.92 19.89 18.26
C THR A 64 3.11 20.84 19.14
N SER A 65 3.50 22.11 19.17
CA SER A 65 2.73 23.18 19.82
C SER A 65 1.33 23.41 19.22
N SER A 66 1.08 22.93 18.00
CA SER A 66 -0.16 23.13 17.24
C SER A 66 -0.93 21.83 16.93
N SER A 67 -0.35 20.67 17.22
CA SER A 67 -0.92 19.35 16.91
C SER A 67 -0.62 18.37 18.05
N GLY A 68 -1.64 17.65 18.50
CA GLY A 68 -1.43 16.48 19.38
C GLY A 68 -0.60 15.39 18.69
N ARG A 69 -0.23 14.36 19.45
CA ARG A 69 0.45 13.18 18.89
C ARG A 69 -0.50 12.43 17.95
N ILE A 70 -0.06 12.22 16.72
CA ILE A 70 -0.81 11.48 15.70
C ILE A 70 -0.04 10.20 15.39
N SER A 71 -0.72 9.05 15.38
CA SER A 71 -0.11 7.78 15.06
C SER A 71 -1.08 6.81 14.42
N THR A 72 -0.60 6.01 13.48
CA THR A 72 -1.32 4.90 12.87
C THR A 72 -0.45 3.64 12.84
N MET A 73 -1.08 2.50 12.55
CA MET A 73 -0.41 1.21 12.43
C MET A 73 -0.45 0.74 10.99
N ILE A 74 0.71 0.37 10.46
CA ILE A 74 0.82 -0.23 9.14
C ILE A 74 1.27 -1.69 9.29
N THR A 75 0.65 -2.57 8.50
CA THR A 75 0.96 -3.99 8.49
C THR A 75 1.51 -4.37 7.12
N LEU A 76 2.73 -4.92 7.11
CA LEU A 76 3.36 -5.49 5.92
C LEU A 76 3.27 -7.01 6.02
N PRO A 77 2.41 -7.68 5.24
CA PRO A 77 2.10 -9.10 5.41
C PRO A 77 3.23 -10.04 4.97
N HIS A 78 3.96 -9.68 3.92
CA HIS A 78 5.03 -10.49 3.34
C HIS A 78 6.24 -9.62 3.05
N VAL A 79 7.19 -9.57 3.98
CA VAL A 79 8.41 -8.77 3.86
C VAL A 79 9.52 -9.64 3.26
N LYS A 80 10.50 -9.09 2.54
CA LYS A 80 11.66 -9.90 2.14
C LYS A 80 12.46 -10.30 3.39
N VAL A 81 12.89 -11.56 3.51
CA VAL A 81 13.66 -12.04 4.69
C VAL A 81 14.92 -11.21 4.92
N ALA A 82 15.61 -10.84 3.84
CA ALA A 82 16.82 -10.02 3.90
C ALA A 82 16.56 -8.54 4.27
N LYS A 83 15.30 -8.08 4.33
CA LYS A 83 14.98 -6.68 4.63
C LYS A 83 14.76 -6.47 6.12
N MET A 84 15.69 -5.75 6.73
CA MET A 84 15.72 -5.46 8.15
C MET A 84 14.76 -4.33 8.53
N SER A 85 14.35 -4.27 9.80
CA SER A 85 13.36 -3.29 10.29
C SER A 85 13.84 -1.85 10.15
N ASN A 86 15.14 -1.59 10.33
CA ASN A 86 15.78 -0.28 10.15
C ASN A 86 15.74 0.20 8.69
N GLU A 87 16.00 -0.67 7.71
CA GLU A 87 15.91 -0.33 6.29
C GLU A 87 14.47 0.04 5.91
N ILE A 88 13.50 -0.76 6.38
CA ILE A 88 12.08 -0.51 6.13
C ILE A 88 11.64 0.80 6.79
N ALA A 89 12.07 1.05 8.02
CA ALA A 89 11.76 2.29 8.73
C ALA A 89 12.31 3.53 8.01
N ALA A 90 13.51 3.44 7.41
CA ALA A 90 14.09 4.52 6.61
C ALA A 90 13.27 4.81 5.33
N ASP A 91 12.64 3.79 4.74
CA ASP A 91 11.75 3.95 3.60
C ASP A 91 10.34 4.45 3.92
N ILE A 92 9.99 4.52 5.20
CA ILE A 92 8.70 5.03 5.66
C ILE A 92 8.85 6.43 6.25
N LYS A 93 9.86 6.63 7.08
CA LYS A 93 10.09 7.88 7.81
C LYS A 93 10.25 9.06 6.85
N ASN A 94 9.56 10.16 7.13
CA ASN A 94 9.46 11.38 6.34
C ASN A 94 8.87 11.21 4.92
N LYS A 95 8.56 9.99 4.47
CA LYS A 95 7.96 9.71 3.15
C LYS A 95 6.45 9.50 3.28
N PHE A 96 6.04 8.71 4.28
CA PHE A 96 4.64 8.36 4.55
C PHE A 96 3.97 9.42 5.43
N ASN A 97 2.64 9.49 5.37
CA ASN A 97 1.87 10.35 6.28
C ASN A 97 1.70 9.67 7.65
N ALA A 98 1.58 10.46 8.71
CA ALA A 98 1.46 10.02 10.10
C ALA A 98 0.09 9.39 10.43
N ASN A 99 -0.93 9.67 9.62
CA ASN A 99 -2.25 9.03 9.63
C ASN A 99 -2.89 9.11 8.23
N TYR A 100 -4.13 8.65 8.10
CA TYR A 100 -4.88 8.63 6.85
C TYR A 100 -5.61 9.94 6.53
N GLU A 101 -5.67 10.87 7.48
CA GLU A 101 -6.52 12.07 7.40
C GLU A 101 -5.72 13.34 7.06
N THR A 102 -4.43 13.37 7.40
CA THR A 102 -3.59 14.57 7.26
C THR A 102 -2.39 14.33 6.37
N ALA A 103 -1.85 15.40 5.79
CA ALA A 103 -0.61 15.38 5.02
C ALA A 103 0.67 15.46 5.88
N ILE A 104 0.53 15.43 7.22
CA ILE A 104 1.67 15.48 8.14
C ILE A 104 2.52 14.22 7.93
N LYS A 105 3.82 14.41 7.69
CA LYS A 105 4.75 13.29 7.47
C LYS A 105 5.09 12.59 8.78
N ALA A 106 5.27 11.27 8.70
CA ALA A 106 5.68 10.46 9.84
C ALA A 106 7.14 10.79 10.24
N ASP A 107 7.35 11.28 11.45
CA ASP A 107 8.67 11.63 12.00
C ASP A 107 9.32 10.45 12.74
N TYR A 108 8.52 9.46 13.16
CA TYR A 108 8.99 8.22 13.77
C TYR A 108 8.31 7.00 13.15
N VAL A 109 9.06 5.90 13.16
CA VAL A 109 8.63 4.59 12.72
C VAL A 109 9.23 3.56 13.66
N ASN A 110 8.38 2.86 14.41
CA ASN A 110 8.80 1.86 15.39
C ASN A 110 8.20 0.50 15.02
N LEU A 111 8.99 -0.56 15.10
CA LEU A 111 8.47 -1.92 15.00
C LEU A 111 7.62 -2.20 16.25
N LYS A 112 6.36 -2.61 16.07
CA LYS A 112 5.42 -2.83 17.17
C LYS A 112 5.82 -4.02 18.04
N PHE A 113 6.28 -5.07 17.39
CA PHE A 113 6.76 -6.29 18.03
C PHE A 113 8.12 -6.59 17.44
N ASP A 114 9.17 -6.24 18.16
CA ASP A 114 10.45 -6.91 18.00
C ASP A 114 10.31 -8.21 18.80
N LYS A 115 10.42 -9.36 18.16
CA LYS A 115 10.41 -10.63 18.88
C LYS A 115 11.72 -10.79 19.63
#